data_AF-A0A931F422-F1
#
_entry.id   AF-A0A931F422-F1
#
_cell.length_a   1.000
_cell.length_b   1.000
_cell.length_c   1.000
_cell.angle_alpha   90.00
_cell.angle_beta   90.00
_cell.angle_gamma   90.00
#
_symmetry.space_group_name_H-M   'P 1'
#
loop_
_entity.id
_entity.type
_entity.pdbx_description
1 polymer ?
#
loop_
_entity_poly.entity_id
_entity_poly.type
_entity_poly.pdbx_seq_one_letter_code
_entity_poly.pdbx_strand_id
1 'polypeptide(L)' 'MTIQRRQPEGESPERLPQRWVLILITASFCGLAIGGLTGSVPAGAATALGLAGLLHKIMK' A
#
# COMPACT_ATOMS: atom_id res chain seq x y z
N MET A 1 -34.98 16.47 -26.06
CA MET A 1 -35.11 15.93 -24.68
C MET A 1 -34.26 14.68 -24.60
N THR A 2 -33.03 14.81 -24.08
CA THR A 2 -32.06 13.71 -24.07
C THR A 2 -31.97 13.17 -22.65
N ILE A 3 -32.31 11.89 -22.48
CA ILE A 3 -32.42 11.21 -21.19
C ILE A 3 -31.03 11.10 -20.55
N GLN A 4 -30.78 11.86 -19.49
CA GLN A 4 -29.69 11.67 -18.54
C GLN A 4 -29.87 10.29 -17.88
N ARG A 5 -29.10 9.29 -18.32
CA ARG A 5 -28.97 8.06 -17.54
C ARG A 5 -28.28 8.41 -16.24
N ARG A 6 -29.00 8.40 -15.11
CA ARG A 6 -28.37 8.32 -13.79
C ARG A 6 -27.45 7.12 -13.82
N GLN A 7 -26.13 7.33 -13.84
CA GLN A 7 -25.23 6.29 -13.37
C GLN A 7 -25.61 6.05 -11.91
N PRO A 8 -25.91 4.80 -11.51
CA PRO A 8 -25.85 4.49 -10.10
C PRO A 8 -24.39 4.70 -9.71
N GLU A 9 -24.12 5.67 -8.83
CA GLU A 9 -22.90 5.73 -8.02
C GLU A 9 -22.92 4.54 -7.06
N GLY A 10 -22.93 3.33 -7.62
CA GLY A 10 -22.58 2.13 -6.88
C GLY A 10 -21.11 2.25 -6.59
N GLU A 11 -20.80 2.82 -5.42
CA GLU A 11 -19.68 2.47 -4.56
C GLU A 11 -18.64 1.66 -5.33
N SER A 12 -17.81 2.36 -6.11
CA SER A 12 -16.68 1.69 -6.76
C SER A 12 -15.92 1.06 -5.60
N PRO A 13 -15.89 -0.29 -5.47
CA PRO A 13 -15.28 -0.92 -4.31
C PRO A 13 -13.91 -0.30 -4.22
N GLU A 14 -13.65 0.40 -3.10
CA GLU A 14 -12.49 1.26 -2.89
C GLU A 14 -11.27 0.40 -3.21
N ARG A 15 -10.86 0.45 -4.48
CA ARG A 15 -9.81 -0.41 -4.98
C ARG A 15 -8.63 0.14 -4.25
N LEU A 16 -8.14 -0.60 -3.24
CA LEU A 16 -6.89 -0.32 -2.54
C LEU A 16 -5.97 0.30 -3.58
N PRO A 17 -5.73 1.64 -3.51
CA PRO A 17 -5.26 2.37 -4.67
C PRO A 17 -4.06 1.62 -5.21
N GLN A 18 -3.96 1.33 -6.51
CA GLN A 18 -2.87 0.49 -7.04
C GLN A 18 -1.48 0.89 -6.48
N ARG A 19 -1.35 2.18 -6.14
CA ARG A 19 -0.26 2.79 -5.36
C ARG A 19 0.05 2.04 -4.04
N TRP A 20 -0.93 1.72 -3.21
CA TRP A 20 -0.78 0.93 -1.97
C TRP A 20 -0.26 -0.48 -2.21
N VAL A 21 -0.81 -1.18 -3.20
CA VAL A 21 -0.36 -2.54 -3.55
C VAL A 21 1.10 -2.49 -3.98
N LEU A 22 1.48 -1.51 -4.81
CA LEU A 22 2.86 -1.31 -5.22
C LEU A 22 3.78 -1.05 -4.03
N ILE A 23 3.36 -0.23 -3.07
CA ILE A 23 4.16 0.12 -1.89
C ILE A 23 4.31 -1.09 -0.97
N LEU A 24 3.27 -1.89 -0.77
CA LEU A 24 3.34 -3.13 0.02
C LEU A 24 4.27 -4.16 -0.62
N ILE A 25 4.21 -4.33 -1.94
CA ILE A 25 5.12 -5.23 -2.68
C ILE A 25 6.56 -4.74 -2.55
N THR A 26 6.80 -3.45 -2.79
CA THR A 26 8.15 -2.88 -2.74
C THR A 26 8.71 -2.91 -1.30
N ALA A 27 7.89 -2.61 -0.30
CA ALA A 27 8.26 -2.69 1.10
C ALA A 27 8.55 -4.13 1.54
N SER A 28 7.78 -5.10 1.06
CA SER A 28 8.04 -6.52 1.31
C SER A 28 9.35 -6.97 0.67
N PHE A 29 9.62 -6.58 -0.58
CA PHE A 29 10.89 -6.87 -1.25
C PHE A 29 12.09 -6.21 -0.54
N CYS A 30 11.97 -4.94 -0.13
CA CYS A 30 13.01 -4.25 0.63
C CYS A 30 13.24 -4.90 2.00
N GLY A 31 12.17 -5.21 2.75
CA GLY A 31 12.27 -5.84 4.06
C GLY A 31 12.89 -7.24 3.98
N LEU A 32 12.57 -8.00 2.93
CA LEU A 32 13.12 -9.33 2.70
C LEU A 32 14.58 -9.27 2.24
N ALA A 33 14.93 -8.31 1.37
CA ALA A 33 16.32 -8.06 0.96
C ALA A 33 17.18 -7.63 2.16
N ILE A 34 16.73 -6.67 2.96
CA ILE A 34 17.46 -6.17 4.13
C ILE A 34 17.54 -7.24 5.23
N GLY A 35 16.43 -7.93 5.52
CA GLY A 35 16.41 -9.02 6.49
C GLY A 35 17.30 -10.19 6.08
N GLY A 36 17.34 -10.54 4.79
CA GLY A 36 18.23 -11.55 4.24
C GLY A 36 19.71 -11.14 4.26
N LEU A 37 20.02 -9.90 3.87
CA LEU A 37 21.39 -9.37 3.85
C LEU A 37 21.98 -9.21 5.26
N THR A 38 21.14 -8.86 6.24
CA THR A 38 21.59 -8.64 7.63
C THR A 38 21.45 -9.88 8.50
N GLY A 39 20.79 -10.95 8.03
CA GLY A 39 20.41 -12.11 8.83
C GLY A 39 19.48 -11.77 10.00
N SER A 40 18.93 -10.55 10.03
CA SER A 40 18.19 -10.02 11.17
C SER A 40 16.73 -9.74 10.79
N VAL A 41 15.88 -10.71 11.16
CA VAL A 41 14.41 -10.58 11.10
C VAL A 41 13.90 -9.25 11.69
N PRO A 42 14.40 -8.76 12.85
CA PRO A 42 13.94 -7.48 13.39
C PRO A 42 14.28 -6.27 12.51
N ALA A 43 15.39 -6.27 11.75
CA ALA A 43 15.71 -5.15 10.84
C ALA A 43 14.73 -5.11 9.65
N GLY A 44 14.34 -6.27 9.13
CA GLY A 44 13.31 -6.37 8.08
C GLY A 44 11.95 -5.86 8.59
N ALA A 45 11.54 -6.28 9.79
CA ALA A 45 10.29 -5.85 10.42
C ALA A 45 10.27 -4.35 10.73
N ALA A 46 11.38 -3.79 11.26
CA ALA A 46 11.51 -2.36 11.53
C ALA A 46 11.38 -1.54 10.23
N THR A 47 11.95 -2.02 9.13
CA THR A 47 11.87 -1.36 7.82
C THR A 47 10.44 -1.39 7.28
N ALA A 48 9.76 -2.54 7.37
CA ALA A 48 8.36 -2.68 6.94
C ALA A 48 7.41 -1.81 7.77
N LEU A 49 7.56 -1.80 9.10
CA LEU A 49 6.77 -0.95 10.00
C LEU A 49 7.07 0.55 9.77
N GLY A 50 8.33 0.91 9.54
CA GLY A 50 8.72 2.28 9.20
C GLY A 50 8.07 2.78 7.91
N LEU A 51 8.09 1.95 6.85
CA LEU A 51 7.41 2.24 5.58
C LEU A 51 5.89 2.33 5.75
N ALA A 52 5.28 1.40 6.49
CA ALA A 52 3.84 1.41 6.75
C ALA A 52 3.42 2.64 7.57
N GLY A 53 4.19 3.01 8.59
CA GLY A 53 3.94 4.19 9.42
C GLY A 53 4.14 5.51 8.65
N LEU A 54 5.17 5.61 7.82
CA LEU A 54 5.39 6.77 6.96
C LEU A 54 4.22 6.96 5.98
N LEU A 55 3.75 5.86 5.40
CA LEU A 55 2.62 5.87 4.48
C LEU A 55 1.31 6.26 5.18
N HIS A 56 1.07 5.74 6.38
CA HIS A 56 -0.07 6.14 7.21
C HIS A 56 -0.05 7.65 7.52
N LYS A 57 1.14 8.23 7.74
CA LYS A 57 1.31 9.67 7.99
C LYS A 57 1.12 10.55 6.75
N ILE A 58 1.37 10.04 5.56
CA ILE A 58 1.16 10.81 4.32
C ILE A 58 -0.33 10.85 3.95
N MET A 59 -1.09 9.81 4.32
CA MET A 59 -2.52 9.73 4.03
C MET A 59 -3.44 10.29 5.10
N LYS A 60 -2.91 10.69 6.25
CA LYS A 60 -3.66 11.20 7.39
C LYS A 60 -3.11 12.56 7.80
#